data_AF-A0A9D6T336-F1
#
_entry.id   AF-A0A9D6T336-F1
#
_cell.length_a   1.000
_cell.length_b   1.000
_cell.length_c   1.000
_cell.angle_alpha   90.00
_cell.angle_beta   90.00
_cell.angle_gamma   90.00
#
_symmetry.space_group_name_H-M   'P 1'
#
loop_
_entity.id
_entity.type
_entity.pdbx_description
1 polymer ?
#
loop_
_entity_poly.entity_id
_entity_poly.type
_entity_poly.pdbx_seq_one_letter_code
_entity_poly.pdbx_strand_id
1 'polypeptide(L)' 'MYLAKVYVTLKPTVNDPQGLTIRGGLHSLGFESVKSVRAGKYIEIK' A
#
# COMPACT_ATOMS: atom_id res chain seq x y z
N MET A 1 -26.78 12.67 5.63
CA MET A 1 -25.46 12.58 6.30
C MET A 1 -24.51 11.92 5.31
N TYR A 2 -23.32 12.46 5.09
CA TYR A 2 -22.40 11.96 4.07
C TYR A 2 -21.35 11.05 4.71
N LEU A 3 -20.90 10.04 3.97
CA LEU A 3 -19.72 9.24 4.34
C LEU A 3 -18.64 9.55 3.31
N ALA A 4 -17.59 10.25 3.73
CA ALA A 4 -16.43 10.54 2.90
C ALA A 4 -15.38 9.43 3.04
N LYS A 5 -14.93 8.92 1.89
CA LYS A 5 -13.88 7.89 1.78
C LYS A 5 -12.62 8.53 1.22
N VAL A 6 -11.54 8.51 1.98
CA VAL A 6 -10.28 9.16 1.65
C VAL A 6 -9.20 8.10 1.46
N TYR A 7 -8.57 8.12 0.28
CA TYR A 7 -7.46 7.25 -0.09
C TYR A 7 -6.18 8.06 -0.16
N VAL A 8 -5.20 7.73 0.67
CA VAL A 8 -3.90 8.41 0.74
C VAL A 8 -2.83 7.49 0.16
N THR A 9 -2.24 7.90 -0.96
CA THR A 9 -1.17 7.15 -1.64
C THR A 9 0.06 8.03 -1.84
N LEU A 10 1.24 7.44 -1.68
CA LEU A 10 2.50 8.12 -1.99
C LEU A 10 2.60 8.39 -3.50
N LYS A 11 3.11 9.57 -3.88
CA LYS A 11 3.42 9.89 -5.29
C LYS A 11 4.40 8.86 -5.88
N PRO A 12 4.34 8.55 -7.19
CA PRO A 12 5.15 7.49 -7.80
C PRO A 12 6.66 7.62 -7.57
N THR A 13 7.17 8.84 -7.48
CA THR A 13 8.60 9.15 -7.28
C THR A 13 9.07 9.01 -5.84
N VAL A 14 8.16 8.87 -4.88
CA VAL A 14 8.48 8.77 -3.46
C VAL A 14 8.78 7.31 -3.13
N ASN A 15 9.92 7.07 -2.49
CA ASN A 15 10.30 5.75 -2.02
C ASN A 15 9.35 5.28 -0.91
N ASP A 16 8.97 4.01 -0.95
CA ASP A 16 8.05 3.38 0.00
C ASP A 16 8.73 2.17 0.68
N PRO A 17 9.47 2.39 1.79
CA PRO A 17 10.09 1.30 2.54
C PRO A 17 9.09 0.27 3.06
N GLN A 18 7.85 0.68 3.39
CA GLN A 18 6.83 -0.25 3.89
C GLN A 18 6.37 -1.20 2.78
N GLY A 19 6.08 -0.68 1.59
CA GLY A 19 5.75 -1.49 0.42
C GLY A 19 6.87 -2.49 0.09
N LEU A 20 8.13 -2.08 0.18
CA LEU A 20 9.28 -2.97 -0.04
C LEU A 20 9.34 -4.13 0.96
N THR A 21 9.15 -3.85 2.25
CA THR A 21 9.12 -4.88 3.30
C THR A 21 7.96 -5.86 3.09
N ILE A 22 6.77 -5.35 2.75
CA ILE A 22 5.59 -6.19 2.48
C ILE A 22 5.85 -7.10 1.27
N ARG A 23 6.44 -6.57 0.18
CA ARG A 23 6.82 -7.38 -0.97
C ARG A 23 7.78 -8.52 -0.58
N GLY A 24 8.80 -8.22 0.23
CA GLY A 24 9.73 -9.23 0.73
C GLY A 24 9.02 -10.32 1.55
N GLY A 25 8.09 -9.94 2.41
CA GLY A 25 7.26 -10.89 3.16
C GLY A 25 6.40 -11.78 2.24
N LEU A 26 5.80 -11.21 1.19
CA LEU A 26 5.03 -11.97 0.20
C LEU A 26 5.89 -12.96 -0.58
N HIS A 27 7.11 -12.58 -0.97
CA HIS A 27 8.07 -13.49 -1.61
C HIS A 27 8.45 -14.65 -0.68
N SER A 28 8.76 -14.37 0.59
CA SER A 28 9.03 -15.41 1.59
C SER A 28 7.88 -16.39 1.80
N LEU A 29 6.63 -15.98 1.50
CA LEU A 29 5.44 -16.83 1.56
C LEU A 29 5.17 -17.60 0.24
N GLY A 30 6.02 -17.46 -0.77
CA GLY A 30 5.92 -18.13 -2.07
C GLY A 30 5.21 -17.32 -3.17
N PHE A 31 4.85 -16.06 -2.91
CA PHE A 31 4.18 -15.19 -3.90
C PHE A 31 5.16 -14.44 -4.80
N GLU A 32 6.04 -15.17 -5.48
CA GLU A 32 7.11 -14.62 -6.34
C GLU A 32 6.60 -13.77 -7.51
N SER A 33 5.34 -13.95 -7.93
CA SER A 33 4.72 -13.16 -9.00
C SER A 33 4.48 -11.69 -8.62
N VAL A 34 4.57 -11.33 -7.34
CA VAL A 34 4.34 -9.95 -6.86
C VAL A 34 5.56 -9.08 -7.15
N LYS A 35 5.47 -8.22 -8.17
CA LYS A 35 6.60 -7.38 -8.61
C LYS A 35 6.82 -6.12 -7.76
N SER A 36 5.75 -5.50 -7.30
CA SER A 36 5.79 -4.28 -6.51
C SER A 36 4.59 -4.17 -5.57
N VAL A 37 4.78 -3.50 -4.44
CA VAL A 37 3.73 -3.20 -3.47
C VAL A 37 3.86 -1.74 -3.08
N ARG A 38 2.71 -1.07 -2.91
CA ARG A 38 2.62 0.31 -2.42
C ARG A 38 1.70 0.35 -1.22
N ALA A 39 2.22 0.81 -0.09
CA ALA A 39 1.47 1.04 1.12
C ALA A 39 0.84 2.45 1.08
N GLY A 40 -0.41 2.52 1.50
CA GLY A 40 -1.18 3.76 1.62
C GLY A 40 -2.08 3.72 2.83
N LYS A 41 -2.96 4.72 2.97
CA LYS A 41 -3.97 4.75 4.03
C LYS A 41 -5.36 4.90 3.45
N TYR A 42 -6.32 4.28 4.11
CA TYR A 42 -7.74 4.44 3.85
C TYR A 42 -8.40 5.02 5.10
N ILE A 43 -9.16 6.10 4.95
CA ILE A 43 -9.79 6.82 6.06
C ILE A 43 -11.25 7.06 5.69
N GLU A 44 -12.15 6.75 6.61
CA GLU A 44 -13.57 7.07 6.47
C GLU A 44 -13.95 8.18 7.45
N ILE A 45 -14.70 9.18 6.98
CA ILE A 45 -15.18 10.31 7.76
C ILE A 45 -16.70 10.38 7.60
N LYS A 46 -17.41 10.37 8.73
CA LYS A 46 -18.87 10.38 8.80
C LYS A 46 -19.39 11.77 9.14
#